data_AF-A0A6D2GTE3-F1
#
_entry.id   AF-A0A6D2GTE3-F1
#
_cell.length_a   1.000
_cell.length_b   1.000
_cell.length_c   1.000
_cell.angle_alpha   90.00
_cell.angle_beta   90.00
_cell.angle_gamma   90.00
#
_symmetry.space_group_name_H-M   'P 1'
#
loop_
_entity.id
_entity.type
_entity.pdbx_description
1 polymer ?
#
loop_
_entity_poly.entity_id
_entity_poly.type
_entity_poly.pdbx_seq_one_letter_code
_entity_poly.pdbx_strand_id
1 'polypeptide(L)' 'MKNGQLKPGYNLQIATNSQFVLSYDLFQNPTDTRTLIPFLTMIQNTFGYL' A
#
# COMPACT_ATOMS: atom_id res chain seq x y z
N MET A 1 10.07 19.74 -12.62
CA MET A 1 10.99 19.70 -11.47
C MET A 1 12.38 19.28 -11.96
N LYS A 2 13.41 20.11 -11.73
CA LYS A 2 14.81 19.84 -12.10
C LYS A 2 15.76 20.37 -11.02
N ASN A 3 15.81 19.69 -9.87
CA ASN A 3 16.94 19.72 -8.93
C ASN A 3 16.75 18.69 -7.80
N GLY A 4 17.21 17.45 -8.02
CA GLY A 4 17.44 16.53 -6.90
C GLY A 4 16.22 15.75 -6.41
N GLN A 5 15.64 14.99 -7.35
CA GLN A 5 15.02 13.69 -7.10
C GLN A 5 13.83 13.69 -6.14
N LEU A 6 12.65 13.98 -6.70
CA LEU A 6 11.38 13.67 -6.05
C LEU A 6 11.41 12.19 -5.67
N LYS A 7 11.29 11.86 -4.38
CA LYS A 7 10.85 10.51 -4.01
C LYS A 7 9.55 10.30 -4.76
N PRO A 8 9.39 9.23 -5.55
CA PRO A 8 8.11 8.97 -6.17
C PRO A 8 7.08 8.91 -5.04
N GLY A 9 6.10 9.81 -5.09
CA GLY A 9 5.08 9.93 -4.08
C GLY A 9 4.13 8.75 -4.22
N TYR A 10 4.49 7.60 -3.67
CA TYR A 10 3.58 6.49 -3.56
C TYR A 10 2.76 6.61 -2.28
N ASN A 11 1.49 6.25 -2.37
CA ASN A 11 0.71 5.93 -1.18
C ASN A 11 1.02 4.47 -0.81
N LEU A 12 1.78 4.29 0.28
CA LEU A 12 2.15 2.99 0.82
C LEU A 12 1.12 2.57 1.88
N GLN A 13 0.48 1.43 1.68
CA GLN A 13 -0.37 0.79 2.68
C GLN A 13 0.35 -0.41 3.29
N ILE A 14 0.24 -0.57 4.62
CA ILE A 14 0.92 -1.65 5.37
C ILE A 14 -0.07 -2.24 6.37
N ALA A 15 -0.25 -3.57 6.33
CA ALA A 15 -0.99 -4.32 7.32
C ALA A 15 -0.02 -4.96 8.31
N THR A 16 -0.21 -4.69 9.61
CA THR A 16 0.63 -5.25 10.67
C THR A 16 -0.22 -5.92 11.75
N ASN A 17 0.31 -6.99 12.35
CA ASN A 17 -0.29 -7.64 13.50
C ASN A 17 0.82 -8.21 14.40
N SER A 18 0.72 -8.01 15.71
CA SER A 18 1.66 -8.60 16.68
C SER A 18 3.15 -8.36 16.35
N GLN A 19 3.47 -7.15 15.86
CA GLN A 19 4.83 -6.73 15.42
C GLN A 19 5.34 -7.38 14.12
N PHE A 20 4.49 -8.07 13.37
CA PHE A 20 4.79 -8.58 12.04
C PHE A 20 4.13 -7.73 10.95
N VAL A 21 4.82 -7.55 9.83
CA VAL A 21 4.24 -7.04 8.59
C VAL A 21 3.60 -8.23 7.86
N LEU A 22 2.30 -8.16 7.63
CA LEU A 22 1.53 -9.23 7.00
C LEU A 22 1.31 -8.99 5.50
N SER A 23 1.17 -7.73 5.09
CA SER A 23 0.99 -7.35 3.69
C SER A 23 1.36 -5.88 3.47
N TYR A 24 1.74 -5.54 2.24
CA TYR A 24 2.00 -4.17 1.81
C TYR A 24 1.59 -3.97 0.34
N ASP A 25 1.24 -2.75 -0.03
CA ASP A 25 1.01 -2.37 -1.44
C ASP A 25 1.38 -0.90 -1.70
N LEU A 26 1.74 -0.59 -2.94
CA LEU A 26 2.22 0.71 -3.39
C LEU A 26 1.32 1.30 -4.49
N PHE A 27 0.66 2.41 -4.19
CA PHE A 27 -0.23 3.10 -5.13
C PHE A 27 0.44 4.36 -5.66
N GLN A 28 0.34 4.61 -6.98
CA GLN A 28 1.06 5.70 -7.67
C GLN A 28 0.66 7.13 -7.24
N ASN A 29 -0.55 7.30 -6.72
CA ASN A 29 -1.09 8.61 -6.35
C ASN A 29 -0.94 8.85 -4.84
N PRO A 30 -0.08 9.78 -4.39
CA PRO A 30 0.26 9.93 -2.98
C PRO A 30 -0.89 10.47 -2.12
N THR A 31 -1.83 11.20 -2.73
CA THR A 31 -2.99 11.80 -2.04
C THR A 31 -4.28 11.03 -2.27
N ASP A 32 -4.21 9.84 -2.87
CA ASP A 32 -5.40 9.03 -3.11
C ASP A 32 -5.87 8.34 -1.82
N THR A 33 -7.03 8.75 -1.32
CA THR A 33 -7.64 8.18 -0.11
C THR A 33 -8.47 6.92 -0.38
N ARG A 34 -8.61 6.51 -1.65
CA ARG A 34 -9.43 5.36 -2.07
C ARG A 34 -8.67 4.04 -2.06
N THR A 35 -7.41 4.04 -1.63
CA THR A 35 -6.50 2.88 -1.69
C THR A 35 -6.79 1.79 -0.66
N LEU A 36 -7.61 2.06 0.36
CA LEU A 36 -7.93 1.07 1.40
C LEU A 36 -8.73 -0.12 0.86
N ILE A 37 -9.79 0.13 0.09
CA ILE A 37 -10.62 -0.94 -0.48
C ILE A 37 -9.79 -1.88 -1.38
N PRO A 38 -9.04 -1.40 -2.39
CA PRO A 38 -8.21 -2.29 -3.21
C PRO A 38 -7.11 -2.99 -2.40
N PHE A 39 -6.54 -2.35 -1.38
CA PHE A 39 -5.58 -3.00 -0.48
C PHE A 39 -6.20 -4.19 0.28
N LEU A 40 -7.40 -4.03 0.84
CA LEU A 40 -8.12 -5.12 1.53
C LEU A 40 -8.56 -6.23 0.57
N THR A 41 -9.03 -5.87 -0.62
CA THR A 41 -9.37 -6.85 -1.67
C THR A 41 -8.13 -7.66 -2.07
N MET A 42 -6.96 -7.03 -2.20
CA MET A 42 -5.71 -7.73 -2.46
C MET A 42 -5.40 -8.73 -1.33
N ILE A 43 -5.44 -8.31 -0.06
CA ILE A 43 -5.22 -9.19 1.09
C ILE A 43 -6.20 -10.38 1.07
N GLN A 44 -7.49 -10.13 0.84
CA GLN A 44 -8.51 -11.18 0.78
C GLN A 44 -8.25 -12.16 -0.37
N ASN A 45 -7.85 -11.68 -1.55
CA ASN A 45 -7.54 -12.55 -2.68
C ASN A 45 -6.26 -13.37 -2.45
N THR A 46 -5.28 -12.80 -1.76
CA THR A 46 -4.00 -13.48 -1.48
C THR A 46 -4.10 -14.50 -0.37
N PHE A 47 -4.84 -14.21 0.71
CA PHE A 47 -4.84 -15.01 1.94
C PHE A 47 -6.23 -15.57 2.32
N GLY A 48 -7.30 -15.21 1.63
CA GLY A 48 -8.67 -15.56 2.03
C GLY A 48 -9.05 -17.04 1.90
N TYR A 49 -8.11 -17.89 1.48
CA TYR A 49 -8.25 -19.34 1.39
C TYR A 49 -7.30 -20.10 2.34
N LEU A 50 -6.49 -19.38 3.12
CA LEU A 50 -5.70 -19.95 4.23
C LEU A 50 -6.60 -20.12 5.46
#